data_AF-A0A838SB35-F1
#
_entry.id   AF-A0A838SB35-F1
#
_cell.length_a   1.000
_cell.length_b   1.000
_cell.length_c   1.000
_cell.angle_alpha   90.00
_cell.angle_beta   90.00
_cell.angle_gamma   90.00
#
_symmetry.space_group_name_H-M   'P 1'
#
loop_
_entity.id
_entity.type
_entity.pdbx_description
1 polymer ?
#
loop_
_entity_poly.entity_id
_entity_poly.type
_entity_poly.pdbx_seq_one_letter_code
_entity_poly.pdbx_strand_id
1 'polypeptide(L)'
;IDGGAGQLGAAMEAMAAVGLSHISICGLAKAKGEKDERIFLPGHKTPIVLPLKSPATRLVQTIRDEAHRFAITFHRKLRGDAMIPIQPLRSSKPSTSIS
;
A
#
# COMPACT_ATOMS: atom_id res chain seq x y z
N ILE A 1 8.95 1.59 -5.04
CA ILE A 1 7.83 2.09 -4.20
C ILE A 1 6.57 2.06 -5.04
N ASP A 2 5.47 1.48 -4.54
CA ASP A 2 4.14 1.57 -5.18
C ASP A 2 3.56 2.96 -4.89
N GLY A 3 3.96 3.94 -5.71
CA GLY A 3 3.70 5.34 -5.45
C GLY A 3 4.40 6.32 -6.39
N GLY A 4 3.83 7.52 -6.49
CA GLY A 4 4.34 8.60 -7.34
C GLY A 4 5.51 9.38 -6.70
N ALA A 5 5.88 10.51 -7.32
CA ALA A 5 7.02 11.34 -6.91
C ALA A 5 7.05 11.71 -5.41
N GLY A 6 5.90 12.05 -4.81
CA GLY A 6 5.84 12.41 -3.39
C GLY A 6 6.20 11.25 -2.47
N GLN A 7 5.69 10.05 -2.76
CA GLN A 7 6.00 8.84 -1.98
C GLN A 7 7.46 8.39 -2.21
N LEU A 8 7.98 8.57 -3.42
CA LEU A 8 9.40 8.35 -3.71
C LEU A 8 10.29 9.29 -2.88
N GLY A 9 9.95 10.58 -2.79
CA GLY A 9 10.68 11.55 -1.97
C GLY A 9 10.73 11.15 -0.51
N ALA A 10 9.58 10.80 0.09
CA ALA A 10 9.51 10.33 1.47
C ALA A 10 10.35 9.05 1.69
N ALA A 11 10.34 8.12 0.74
CA ALA A 11 11.15 6.91 0.83
C ALA A 11 12.66 7.21 0.75
N MET A 12 13.06 8.18 -0.08
CA MET A 12 14.46 8.61 -0.17
C MET A 12 14.95 9.24 1.14
N GLU A 13 14.13 10.11 1.77
CA GLU A 13 14.44 10.69 3.07
C GLU A 13 14.61 9.61 4.14
N ALA A 14 13.71 8.63 4.18
CA ALA A 14 13.80 7.50 5.11
C ALA A 14 15.07 6.66 4.88
N MET A 15 15.42 6.38 3.61
CA MET A 15 16.64 5.64 3.28
C MET A 15 17.91 6.41 3.66
N ALA A 16 17.92 7.73 3.45
CA ALA A 16 19.03 8.58 3.87
C ALA A 16 19.22 8.56 5.40
N ALA A 17 18.12 8.61 6.15
CA ALA A 17 18.15 8.58 7.61
C ALA A 17 18.78 7.29 8.19
N VAL A 18 18.72 6.18 7.45
CA VAL A 18 19.31 4.89 7.86
C VAL A 18 20.61 4.54 7.11
N GLY A 19 21.20 5.49 6.37
CA GLY A 19 22.47 5.28 5.66
C GLY A 19 22.38 4.40 4.40
N LEU A 20 21.18 4.20 3.85
CA LEU A 20 20.91 3.34 2.69
C LEU A 20 20.76 4.11 1.38
N SER A 21 21.19 5.37 1.31
CA SER A 21 21.09 6.23 0.12
C SER A 21 21.78 5.68 -1.13
N HIS A 22 22.68 4.71 -0.98
CA HIS A 22 23.38 4.04 -2.09
C HIS A 22 22.50 3.02 -2.85
N ILE A 23 21.38 2.58 -2.26
CA ILE A 23 20.47 1.64 -2.92
C ILE A 23 19.60 2.42 -3.91
N SER A 24 19.61 1.97 -5.17
CA SER A 24 18.75 2.55 -6.20
C SER A 24 17.28 2.30 -5.90
N ILE A 25 16.47 3.35 -5.99
CA ILE A 25 15.03 3.30 -5.73
C ILE A 25 14.28 4.00 -6.86
N CYS A 26 13.10 3.48 -7.21
CA CYS A 26 12.16 4.12 -8.12
C CYS A 26 10.74 4.07 -7.55
N GLY A 27 9.92 5.03 -7.97
CA GLY A 27 8.48 5.04 -7.75
C GLY A 27 7.75 4.49 -8.97
N LEU A 28 6.67 3.76 -8.77
CA LEU A 28 5.80 3.26 -9.83
C LEU A 28 4.36 3.69 -9.53
N ALA A 29 3.72 4.40 -10.45
CA ALA A 29 2.31 4.79 -10.28
C ALA A 29 1.55 4.74 -11.60
N LYS A 30 0.23 4.49 -11.49
CA LYS A 30 -0.69 4.59 -12.62
C LYS A 30 -0.76 6.04 -13.12
N ALA A 31 -0.75 6.21 -14.43
CA ALA A 31 -1.11 7.48 -15.04
C ALA A 31 -2.58 7.82 -14.70
N LYS A 32 -2.84 9.05 -14.23
CA LYS A 32 -4.21 9.51 -13.98
C LYS A 32 -4.98 9.51 -15.30
N GLY A 33 -5.99 8.64 -15.41
CA GLY A 33 -6.88 8.57 -16.57
C GLY A 33 -6.39 7.71 -17.75
N GLU A 34 -5.20 7.12 -17.66
CA GLU A 34 -4.62 6.27 -18.71
C GLU A 34 -4.31 4.87 -18.15
N LYS A 35 -4.18 3.87 -19.04
CA LYS A 35 -3.77 2.51 -18.65
C LYS A 35 -2.24 2.39 -18.47
N ASP A 36 -1.51 3.45 -18.73
CA ASP A 36 -0.05 3.43 -18.80
C ASP A 36 0.60 3.56 -17.41
N GLU A 37 1.72 2.87 -17.25
CA GLU A 37 2.53 2.91 -16.04
C GLU A 37 3.58 4.01 -16.14
N ARG A 38 3.85 4.68 -15.01
CA ARG A 38 4.88 5.72 -14.91
C ARG A 38 5.93 5.35 -13.89
N ILE A 39 7.19 5.32 -14.32
CA ILE A 39 8.34 5.19 -13.43
C ILE A 39 8.84 6.59 -13.06
N PHE A 40 8.94 6.85 -11.77
CA PHE A 40 9.55 8.04 -11.19
C PHE A 40 10.95 7.69 -10.72
N LEU A 41 11.93 8.47 -11.16
CA LEU A 41 13.34 8.31 -10.80
C LEU A 41 13.80 9.48 -9.93
N PRO A 42 14.64 9.23 -8.91
CA PRO A 42 15.31 10.28 -8.15
C PRO A 42 16.03 11.28 -9.07
N GLY A 43 15.84 12.58 -8.82
CA GLY A 43 16.50 13.63 -9.62
C GLY A 43 15.86 13.93 -10.98
N HIS A 44 14.84 13.17 -11.42
CA HIS A 44 14.14 13.42 -12.67
C HIS A 44 12.77 14.08 -12.44
N LYS A 45 12.55 15.23 -13.08
CA LYS A 45 11.25 15.95 -12.99
C LYS A 45 10.15 15.25 -13.78
N THR A 46 10.48 14.65 -14.92
CA THR A 46 9.55 13.96 -15.80
C THR A 46 9.60 12.46 -15.56
N PRO A 47 8.46 11.78 -15.36
CA PRO A 47 8.44 10.33 -15.25
C PRO A 47 8.66 9.67 -16.61
N ILE A 48 9.19 8.44 -16.57
CA ILE A 48 9.26 7.57 -17.73
C ILE A 48 7.89 6.91 -17.90
N VAL A 49 7.23 7.17 -19.03
CA VAL A 49 5.98 6.51 -19.40
C VAL A 49 6.33 5.18 -20.07
N LEU A 50 5.80 4.08 -19.54
CA LEU A 50 6.00 2.76 -20.13
C LEU A 50 4.88 2.47 -21.13
N PRO A 51 5.21 2.08 -22.39
CA PRO A 51 4.20 1.74 -23.38
C PRO A 51 3.34 0.55 -22.95
N LEU A 52 2.02 0.64 -23.09
CA LEU A 52 1.06 -0.34 -22.56
C LEU A 52 1.36 -1.81 -22.91
N LYS A 53 1.89 -2.08 -24.11
CA LYS A 53 2.14 -3.44 -24.61
C LYS A 53 3.58 -3.91 -24.44
N SER A 54 4.43 -3.16 -23.75
CA SER A 54 5.84 -3.52 -23.59
C SER A 54 6.05 -4.65 -22.58
N PRO A 55 7.06 -5.53 -22.76
CA PRO A 55 7.45 -6.50 -21.75
C PRO A 55 7.82 -5.85 -20.39
N ALA A 56 8.45 -4.69 -20.41
CA ALA A 56 8.82 -3.95 -19.19
C ALA A 56 7.58 -3.54 -18.38
N THR A 57 6.53 -3.06 -19.04
CA THR A 57 5.25 -2.70 -18.40
C THR A 57 4.62 -3.90 -17.69
N ARG A 58 4.59 -5.07 -18.34
CA ARG A 58 4.06 -6.30 -17.74
C ARG A 58 4.85 -6.73 -16.51
N LEU A 59 6.18 -6.62 -16.56
CA LEU A 59 7.04 -6.95 -15.42
C LEU A 59 6.75 -6.05 -14.22
N VAL A 60 6.74 -4.74 -14.41
CA VAL A 60 6.53 -3.80 -13.30
C VAL A 60 5.10 -3.86 -12.75
N GLN A 61 4.10 -4.12 -13.61
CA GLN A 61 2.73 -4.37 -13.18
C GLN A 61 2.64 -5.60 -12.28
N THR A 62 3.26 -6.71 -12.68
CA THR A 62 3.28 -7.94 -11.87
C THR A 62 3.91 -7.71 -10.50
N ILE A 63 5.05 -7.01 -10.45
CA ILE A 63 5.73 -6.68 -9.18
C ILE A 63 4.83 -5.81 -8.29
N ARG A 64 4.18 -4.78 -8.87
CA ARG A 64 3.27 -3.92 -8.12
C ARG A 64 2.07 -4.69 -7.59
N ASP A 65 1.44 -5.49 -8.43
CA ASP A 65 0.22 -6.19 -8.09
C ASP A 65 0.50 -7.19 -6.96
N GLU A 66 1.66 -7.85 -6.96
CA GLU A 66 2.09 -8.71 -5.84
C GLU A 66 2.41 -7.92 -4.56
N ALA A 67 3.09 -6.78 -4.67
CA ALA A 67 3.35 -5.91 -3.52
C ALA A 67 2.03 -5.38 -2.89
N HIS A 68 1.10 -4.96 -3.74
CA HIS A 68 -0.21 -4.48 -3.35
C HIS A 68 -1.08 -5.59 -2.73
N ARG A 69 -1.10 -6.78 -3.35
CA ARG A 69 -1.78 -7.98 -2.84
C ARG A 69 -1.27 -8.35 -1.45
N PHE A 70 0.05 -8.33 -1.27
CA PHE A 70 0.68 -8.60 0.02
C PHE A 70 0.26 -7.58 1.08
N ALA A 71 0.35 -6.28 0.76
CA ALA A 71 -0.03 -5.20 1.67
C ALA A 71 -1.52 -5.28 2.09
N ILE A 72 -2.44 -5.48 1.13
CA ILE A 72 -3.87 -5.65 1.44
C ILE A 72 -4.10 -6.85 2.34
N THR A 73 -3.49 -7.99 2.02
CA THR A 73 -3.68 -9.23 2.78
C THR A 73 -3.19 -9.08 4.21
N PHE A 74 -2.01 -8.46 4.38
CA PHE A 74 -1.44 -8.15 5.69
C PHE A 74 -2.35 -7.23 6.51
N HIS A 75 -2.80 -6.12 5.92
CA HIS A 75 -3.71 -5.19 6.61
C HIS A 75 -5.07 -5.81 6.94
N ARG A 76 -5.61 -6.68 6.07
CA ARG A 76 -6.86 -7.41 6.35
C ARG A 76 -6.71 -8.34 7.55
N LYS A 77 -5.59 -9.06 7.65
CA LYS A 77 -5.29 -9.92 8.79
C LYS A 77 -5.22 -9.10 10.09
N LEU A 78 -4.44 -8.02 10.10
CA LEU A 78 -4.34 -7.15 11.28
C LEU A 78 -5.69 -6.58 11.74
N ARG A 79 -6.59 -6.21 10.81
CA ARG A 79 -7.93 -5.74 11.16
C ARG A 79 -8.84 -6.85 11.67
N GLY A 80 -8.72 -8.07 11.13
CA GLY A 80 -9.44 -9.23 11.63
C GLY A 80 -9.03 -9.59 13.06
N ASP A 81 -7.73 -9.55 13.34
CA ASP A 81 -7.17 -9.82 14.67
C ASP A 81 -7.50 -8.71 15.69
N ALA A 82 -7.67 -7.46 15.23
CA ALA A 82 -8.10 -6.33 16.06
C ALA A 82 -9.61 -6.29 16.35
N MET A 83 -10.41 -7.15 15.71
CA MET A 83 -11.85 -7.22 15.94
C MET A 83 -12.15 -8.08 17.18
N ILE A 84 -12.14 -7.45 18.36
CA ILE A 84 -12.70 -8.06 19.57
C ILE A 84 -14.21 -8.24 19.33
N PRO A 85 -14.77 -9.46 19.42
CA PRO A 85 -16.21 -9.64 19.29
C PRO A 85 -16.87 -8.90 20.46
N ILE A 86 -17.66 -7.87 20.14
CA ILE A 86 -18.49 -7.18 21.12
C ILE A 86 -19.55 -8.18 21.54
N GLN A 87 -19.31 -8.90 22.63
CA GLN A 87 -20.30 -9.82 23.16
C GLN A 87 -21.47 -8.98 23.69
N PRO A 88 -22.72 -9.21 23.22
CA PRO A 88 -23.84 -8.41 23.68
C PRO A 88 -23.98 -8.59 25.19
N LEU A 89 -24.05 -7.47 25.94
CA LEU A 89 -24.33 -7.49 27.36
C LEU A 89 -25.62 -8.29 27.59
N ARG A 90 -25.50 -9.46 28.24
CA ARG A 90 -26.66 -10.23 28.70
C ARG A 90 -27.45 -9.35 29.65
N SER A 91 -28.67 -8.96 29.25
CA SER A 91 -29.62 -8.33 30.15
C SER A 91 -30.07 -9.37 31.18
N SER A 92 -29.67 -9.18 32.43
CA SER A 92 -30.27 -9.85 33.58
C SER A 92 -31.71 -9.34 33.71
N LYS A 93 -32.71 -10.21 33.54
CA LYS A 93 -34.08 -9.90 33.94
C LYS A 93 -34.12 -9.83 35.47
N PRO A 94 -34.76 -8.82 36.10
CA PRO A 94 -34.95 -8.83 37.54
C PRO A 94 -36.00 -9.89 37.91
N SER A 95 -35.68 -10.71 38.91
CA SER A 95 -36.60 -11.65 39.53
C SER A 95 -37.67 -10.86 40.29
N THR A 96 -38.91 -10.91 39.84
CA THR A 96 -40.04 -10.44 40.64
C THR A 96 -40.40 -11.56 41.62
N SER A 97 -39.99 -11.39 42.88
CA SER A 97 -40.49 -12.15 44.03
C SER A 97 -41.31 -11.21 44.89
N ILE A 98 -42.64 -11.23 44.79
CA ILE A 98 -43.51 -10.74 45.87
C ILE A 98 -44.76 -11.64 45.94
N SER A 99 -44.83 -12.33 47.08
CA SER A 99 -45.99 -12.87 47.83
C SER A 99 -47.03 -13.72 47.10
#